data_AF-A0A9P0BVF6-F1
#
_entry.id   AF-A0A9P0BVF6-F1
#
_cell.length_a   1.000
_cell.length_b   1.000
_cell.length_c   1.000
_cell.angle_alpha   90.00
_cell.angle_beta   90.00
_cell.angle_gamma   90.00
#
_symmetry.space_group_name_H-M   'P 1'
#
loop_
_entity.id
_entity.type
_entity.pdbx_description
1 polymer ?
#
loop_
_entity_poly.entity_id
_entity_poly.type
_entity_poly.pdbx_seq_one_letter_code
_entity_poly.pdbx_strand_id
1 'polypeptide(L)'
;MARRISSLVNDPSWGRGTNEPPATGTEPSEPSGEIYSAKPYVHAAASSISEELAELDNPEPINIVPIEGMPFLLSCLYATILEDVMAQLWILERCNNALSISRTLFDMEHLQARKYDVKKPEGRKDELAEIDPLNLNCITYKIKKLDADRKYVNNVIKSTYADLAQSLHFTPLVRFIKEVERRERCRAELEEEEAKNRMLRRELSRQVRQQRIHIKSVIYDTDVNIDRLRTQVEDSVLLSEVRSRYIENWQRARAEQNVQVISNIEKDPEDNIEIHKLRSDQENRVHTEVELLVNIHINETLAKVEEWMDKYDTDMEKVDLKIQIKKNEYQNMRDKRVDLEETLARHDLEMKAWIKFKKDREEARLYVELMTKSAIIVQAWWRGLLVRLQLGPFKVKKAKKKPKK
;
A
#
# COMPACT_ATOMS: atom_id res chain seq x y z
N MET A 1 -12.83 26.75 -52.49
CA MET A 1 -11.76 27.77 -52.40
C MET A 1 -10.99 27.52 -51.11
N ALA A 2 -10.08 26.54 -51.15
CA ALA A 2 -9.34 26.07 -49.99
C ALA A 2 -8.08 26.92 -49.79
N ARG A 3 -7.89 27.48 -48.59
CA ARG A 3 -6.59 28.01 -48.16
C ARG A 3 -6.08 27.16 -47.00
N ARG A 4 -5.00 26.44 -47.32
CA ARG A 4 -3.99 25.92 -46.39
C ARG A 4 -3.48 27.05 -45.50
N ILE A 5 -3.38 26.79 -44.20
CA ILE A 5 -2.26 27.30 -43.40
C ILE A 5 -1.63 26.08 -42.74
N SER A 6 -0.51 25.69 -43.31
CA SER A 6 0.48 24.81 -42.73
C SER A 6 1.40 25.63 -41.83
N SER A 7 1.43 25.36 -40.52
CA SER A 7 2.60 25.70 -39.69
C SER A 7 3.19 24.41 -39.15
N LEU A 8 4.36 24.07 -39.69
CA LEU A 8 5.27 23.10 -39.12
C LEU A 8 5.73 23.58 -37.74
N VAL A 9 5.43 22.80 -36.71
CA VAL A 9 6.27 22.70 -35.52
C VAL A 9 6.47 21.20 -35.30
N ASN A 10 7.46 20.66 -35.99
CA ASN A 10 8.04 19.37 -35.64
C ASN A 10 9.01 19.63 -34.50
N ASP A 11 8.59 19.34 -33.27
CA ASP A 11 9.50 19.24 -32.14
C ASP A 11 9.16 17.98 -31.33
N PRO A 12 9.73 16.81 -31.66
CA PRO A 12 9.59 15.60 -30.88
C PRO A 12 10.81 15.51 -29.95
N SER A 13 10.85 16.34 -28.92
CA SER A 13 12.00 16.44 -28.02
C SER A 13 11.64 16.31 -26.53
N TRP A 14 10.52 15.70 -26.16
CA TRP A 14 10.32 15.28 -24.77
C TRP A 14 9.60 13.94 -24.75
N GLY A 15 10.32 12.87 -24.39
CA GLY A 15 9.75 11.53 -24.29
C GLY A 15 10.64 10.36 -24.74
N ARG A 16 11.96 10.53 -24.89
CA ARG A 16 12.85 9.36 -24.90
C ARG A 16 13.07 8.92 -23.45
N GLY A 17 12.25 7.96 -23.03
CA GLY A 17 12.67 7.03 -21.98
C GLY A 17 14.05 6.49 -22.37
N THR A 18 14.97 6.52 -21.42
CA THR A 18 16.28 5.88 -21.51
C THR A 18 16.05 4.37 -21.65
N ASN A 19 15.88 3.91 -22.88
CA ASN A 19 16.11 2.51 -23.23
C ASN A 19 17.62 2.30 -23.17
N GLU A 20 18.11 1.94 -21.99
CA GLU A 20 19.38 1.27 -21.84
C GLU A 20 19.35 -0.01 -22.71
N PRO A 21 20.41 -0.31 -23.47
CA PRO A 21 20.51 -1.59 -24.16
C PRO A 21 20.54 -2.71 -23.11
N PRO A 22 19.92 -3.87 -23.38
CA PRO A 22 20.04 -5.01 -22.49
C PRO A 22 21.52 -5.38 -22.43
N ALA A 23 22.11 -5.20 -21.24
CA ALA A 23 23.38 -5.79 -20.91
C ALA A 23 23.27 -7.28 -21.25
N THR A 24 24.06 -7.70 -22.23
CA THR A 24 24.31 -9.10 -22.52
C THR A 24 24.59 -9.78 -21.20
N GLY A 25 23.71 -10.71 -20.82
CA GLY A 25 23.86 -11.54 -19.64
C GLY A 25 25.15 -12.33 -19.76
N THR A 26 26.21 -11.80 -19.16
CA THR A 26 27.28 -12.62 -18.63
C THR A 26 26.67 -13.31 -17.43
N GLU A 27 26.64 -14.64 -17.52
CA GLU A 27 26.11 -15.57 -16.53
C GLU A 27 26.48 -15.17 -15.10
N PRO A 28 25.62 -15.42 -14.11
CA PRO A 28 26.04 -15.38 -12.72
C PRO A 28 26.99 -16.56 -12.51
N SER A 29 28.29 -16.34 -12.74
CA SER A 29 29.31 -17.20 -12.17
C SER A 29 29.11 -17.14 -10.66
N GLU A 30 28.66 -18.26 -10.12
CA GLU A 30 28.58 -18.54 -8.70
C GLU A 30 29.78 -17.93 -7.97
N PRO A 31 29.61 -17.39 -6.74
CA PRO A 31 30.75 -17.23 -5.87
C PRO A 31 31.20 -18.63 -5.50
N SER A 32 32.03 -19.24 -6.35
CA SER A 32 32.92 -20.29 -5.93
C SER A 32 33.74 -19.67 -4.82
N GLY A 33 33.33 -19.98 -3.59
CA GLY A 33 34.17 -19.87 -2.43
C GLY A 33 35.34 -20.81 -2.64
N GLU A 34 36.29 -20.40 -3.47
CA GLU A 34 37.66 -20.83 -3.37
C GLU A 34 38.18 -20.20 -2.09
N ILE A 35 37.79 -20.85 -0.98
CA ILE A 35 38.67 -21.07 0.15
C ILE A 35 40.03 -21.27 -0.48
N TYR A 36 40.96 -20.35 -0.23
CA TYR A 36 42.37 -20.52 -0.55
C TYR A 36 42.79 -21.86 0.06
N SER A 37 42.69 -22.91 -0.76
CA SER A 37 43.07 -24.26 -0.44
C SER A 37 44.58 -24.20 -0.35
N ALA A 38 45.04 -24.04 0.88
CA ALA A 38 46.42 -24.24 1.20
C ALA A 38 46.78 -25.68 0.79
N LYS A 39 47.40 -25.78 -0.39
CA LYS A 39 48.34 -26.83 -0.83
C LYS A 39 47.72 -28.10 -1.43
N PRO A 40 48.15 -28.40 -2.68
CA PRO A 40 48.71 -29.70 -3.00
C PRO A 40 50.24 -29.65 -3.05
N TYR A 41 50.86 -28.46 -3.10
CA TYR A 41 52.32 -28.34 -3.23
C TYR A 41 53.10 -28.83 -2.01
N VAL A 42 52.51 -28.76 -0.80
CA VAL A 42 53.16 -29.30 0.40
C VAL A 42 52.84 -30.76 0.63
N HIS A 43 51.74 -31.30 0.09
CA HIS A 43 51.55 -32.77 0.08
C HIS A 43 52.38 -33.43 -1.01
N ALA A 44 52.56 -32.80 -2.17
CA ALA A 44 53.46 -33.27 -3.22
C ALA A 44 54.93 -33.12 -2.79
N ALA A 45 55.33 -32.00 -2.17
CA ALA A 45 56.67 -31.85 -1.62
C ALA A 45 56.89 -32.74 -0.38
N ALA A 46 55.92 -32.90 0.53
CA ALA A 46 56.06 -33.82 1.65
C ALA A 46 56.03 -35.29 1.21
N SER A 47 55.28 -35.65 0.17
CA SER A 47 55.30 -36.98 -0.42
C SER A 47 56.60 -37.23 -1.16
N SER A 48 57.11 -36.27 -1.94
CA SER A 48 58.40 -36.38 -2.63
C SER A 48 59.57 -36.40 -1.64
N ILE A 49 59.50 -35.64 -0.53
CA ILE A 49 60.48 -35.68 0.56
C ILE A 49 60.33 -36.98 1.37
N SER A 50 59.12 -37.52 1.55
CA SER A 50 58.91 -38.82 2.24
C SER A 50 59.32 -40.00 1.37
N GLU A 51 59.24 -39.88 0.05
CA GLU A 51 59.66 -40.87 -0.95
C GLU A 51 61.19 -40.82 -1.12
N GLU A 52 61.82 -39.63 -1.14
CA GLU A 52 63.29 -39.47 -1.04
C GLU A 52 63.86 -39.93 0.32
N LEU A 53 63.15 -39.68 1.44
CA LEU A 53 63.55 -40.19 2.76
C LEU A 53 63.37 -41.71 2.89
N ALA A 54 62.44 -42.31 2.13
CA ALA A 54 62.28 -43.76 2.07
C ALA A 54 63.36 -44.44 1.20
N GLU A 55 63.91 -43.74 0.21
CA GLU A 55 65.05 -44.22 -0.59
C GLU A 55 66.41 -44.10 0.15
N LEU A 56 66.51 -43.22 1.15
CA LEU A 56 67.72 -43.06 1.97
C LEU A 56 67.90 -44.13 3.07
N ASP A 57 66.90 -44.98 3.33
CA ASP A 57 66.93 -45.99 4.41
C ASP A 57 67.11 -47.44 3.88
N ASN A 58 67.51 -47.60 2.62
CA ASN A 58 67.98 -48.87 2.09
C ASN A 58 69.51 -48.86 2.08
N PRO A 59 70.21 -49.32 3.13
CA PRO A 59 71.61 -49.62 3.00
C PRO A 59 71.72 -50.72 1.95
N GLU A 60 72.26 -50.39 0.77
CA GLU A 60 72.66 -51.40 -0.20
C GLU A 60 73.39 -52.50 0.58
N PRO A 61 72.96 -53.78 0.47
CA PRO A 61 73.60 -54.85 1.20
C PRO A 61 75.06 -54.82 0.83
N ILE A 62 75.92 -54.60 1.83
CA ILE A 62 77.37 -54.59 1.65
C ILE A 62 77.73 -55.96 1.09
N ASN A 63 77.81 -56.05 -0.23
CA ASN A 63 78.23 -57.25 -0.91
C ASN A 63 79.74 -57.28 -0.74
N ILE A 64 80.16 -57.84 0.40
CA ILE A 64 81.56 -58.14 0.68
C ILE A 64 81.89 -59.26 -0.31
N VAL A 65 82.31 -58.87 -1.51
CA VAL A 65 83.03 -59.77 -2.41
C VAL A 65 84.12 -60.43 -1.55
N PRO A 66 84.18 -61.78 -1.47
CA PRO A 66 85.24 -62.45 -0.74
C PRO A 66 86.55 -62.01 -1.36
N ILE A 67 87.30 -61.22 -0.64
CA ILE A 67 88.65 -60.84 -1.07
C ILE A 67 89.45 -62.12 -0.96
N GLU A 68 90.03 -62.59 -2.06
CA GLU A 68 90.95 -63.72 -2.05
C GLU A 68 92.00 -63.49 -0.95
N GLY A 69 92.05 -64.42 0.01
CA GLY A 69 92.93 -64.31 1.17
C GLY A 69 94.37 -64.07 0.72
N MET A 70 95.08 -63.18 1.43
CA MET A 70 96.47 -62.91 1.10
C MET A 70 97.32 -64.17 1.35
N PRO A 71 98.36 -64.41 0.53
CA PRO A 71 99.35 -65.45 0.80
C PRO A 71 99.90 -65.31 2.22
N PHE A 72 100.02 -66.43 2.95
CA PHE A 72 100.41 -66.46 4.37
C PHE A 72 101.63 -65.58 4.70
N LEU A 73 102.70 -65.69 3.91
CA LEU A 73 103.93 -64.91 4.10
C LEU A 73 103.68 -63.40 4.00
N LEU A 74 102.81 -62.99 3.08
CA LEU A 74 102.46 -61.59 2.84
C LEU A 74 101.58 -61.05 3.98
N SER A 75 100.60 -61.84 4.44
CA SER A 75 99.77 -61.50 5.61
C SER A 75 100.59 -61.34 6.87
N CYS A 76 101.56 -62.24 7.11
CA CYS A 76 102.47 -62.13 8.27
C CYS A 76 103.37 -60.89 8.17
N LEU A 77 103.91 -60.58 6.99
CA LEU A 77 104.71 -59.36 6.78
C LEU A 77 103.87 -58.10 7.07
N TYR A 78 102.66 -58.01 6.55
CA TYR A 78 101.77 -56.88 6.83
C TYR A 78 101.35 -56.84 8.30
N ALA A 79 101.13 -57.98 8.95
CA ALA A 79 100.83 -58.04 10.38
C ALA A 79 101.99 -57.46 11.21
N THR A 80 103.26 -57.79 10.89
CA THR A 80 104.43 -57.20 11.58
C THR A 80 104.53 -55.69 11.37
N ILE A 81 104.21 -55.20 10.16
CA ILE A 81 104.16 -53.76 9.89
C ILE A 81 103.04 -53.09 10.70
N LEU A 82 101.87 -53.73 10.82
CA LEU A 82 100.78 -53.21 11.64
C LEU A 82 101.11 -53.26 13.14
N GLU A 83 101.86 -54.24 13.63
CA GLU A 83 102.40 -54.27 14.99
C GLU A 83 103.32 -53.08 15.25
N ASP A 84 104.25 -52.81 14.34
CA ASP A 84 105.13 -51.65 14.42
C ASP A 84 104.33 -50.34 14.39
N VAL A 85 103.31 -50.24 13.53
CA VAL A 85 102.43 -49.07 13.46
C VAL A 85 101.60 -48.92 14.74
N MET A 86 101.10 -50.02 15.32
CA MET A 86 100.40 -49.99 16.62
C MET A 86 101.34 -49.54 17.73
N ALA A 87 102.59 -50.02 17.75
CA ALA A 87 103.61 -49.61 18.71
C ALA A 87 103.94 -48.12 18.56
N GLN A 88 104.12 -47.63 17.34
CA GLN A 88 104.35 -46.20 17.06
C GLN A 88 103.14 -45.34 17.44
N LEU A 89 101.92 -45.78 17.13
CA LEU A 89 100.69 -45.10 17.56
C LEU A 89 100.55 -45.08 19.08
N TRP A 90 100.99 -46.13 19.78
CA TRP A 90 100.98 -46.17 21.23
C TRP A 90 102.03 -45.23 21.83
N ILE A 91 103.24 -45.18 21.24
CA ILE A 91 104.29 -44.22 21.61
C ILE A 91 103.80 -42.79 21.40
N LEU A 92 103.17 -42.49 20.26
CA LEU A 92 102.56 -41.18 19.99
C LEU A 92 101.43 -40.83 20.98
N GLU A 93 100.87 -41.81 21.70
CA GLU A 93 99.82 -41.59 22.71
C GLU A 93 100.43 -41.15 24.00
N ARG A 94 101.52 -41.83 24.35
CA ARG A 94 102.18 -41.72 25.64
C ARG A 94 103.24 -40.62 25.67
N CYS A 95 103.80 -40.24 24.52
CA CYS A 95 104.80 -39.18 24.41
C CYS A 95 104.20 -37.78 24.20
N ASN A 96 102.89 -37.69 23.94
CA ASN A 96 102.21 -36.42 23.73
C ASN A 96 101.70 -35.81 25.05
N ASN A 97 102.63 -35.61 25.98
CA ASN A 97 102.33 -35.20 27.35
C ASN A 97 101.59 -33.85 27.42
N ALA A 98 101.89 -32.89 26.54
CA ALA A 98 101.22 -31.60 26.51
C ALA A 98 99.72 -31.69 26.15
N LEU A 99 99.37 -32.54 25.16
CA LEU A 99 97.97 -32.79 24.80
C LEU A 99 97.26 -33.67 25.84
N SER A 100 97.97 -34.62 26.45
CA SER A 100 97.44 -35.39 27.59
C SER A 100 97.12 -34.49 28.78
N ILE A 101 98.02 -33.56 29.14
CA ILE A 101 97.81 -32.59 30.22
C ILE A 101 96.63 -31.67 29.90
N SER A 102 96.57 -31.14 28.68
CA SER A 102 95.48 -30.25 28.24
C SER A 102 94.12 -30.96 28.24
N ARG A 103 94.09 -32.24 27.85
CA ARG A 103 92.91 -33.09 27.97
C ARG A 103 92.53 -33.34 29.43
N THR A 104 93.47 -33.71 30.29
CA THR A 104 93.18 -33.94 31.71
C THR A 104 92.71 -32.68 32.43
N LEU A 105 93.16 -31.50 31.99
CA LEU A 105 92.67 -30.19 32.45
C LEU A 105 91.24 -29.93 31.98
N PHE A 106 90.90 -30.28 30.74
CA PHE A 106 89.53 -30.17 30.23
C PHE A 106 88.57 -31.17 30.88
N ASP A 107 88.96 -32.43 30.94
CA ASP A 107 88.20 -33.50 31.60
C ASP A 107 88.22 -33.35 33.13
N MET A 108 88.93 -32.36 33.69
CA MET A 108 89.11 -32.17 35.13
C MET A 108 87.78 -32.05 35.87
N GLU A 109 86.82 -31.32 35.31
CA GLU A 109 85.46 -31.23 35.89
C GLU A 109 84.74 -32.58 35.87
N HIS A 110 84.91 -33.38 34.81
CA HIS A 110 84.32 -34.71 34.71
C HIS A 110 85.00 -35.72 35.63
N LEU A 111 86.33 -35.65 35.75
CA LEU A 111 87.15 -36.48 36.63
C LEU A 111 86.92 -36.13 38.11
N GLN A 112 86.75 -34.85 38.45
CA GLN A 112 86.35 -34.41 39.78
C GLN A 112 84.94 -34.90 40.12
N ALA A 113 83.98 -34.75 39.20
CA ALA A 113 82.62 -35.28 39.40
C ALA A 113 82.62 -36.80 39.63
N ARG A 114 83.45 -37.55 38.90
CA ARG A 114 83.61 -39.01 39.07
C ARG A 114 84.34 -39.39 40.37
N LYS A 115 85.29 -38.58 40.84
CA LYS A 115 86.02 -38.81 42.09
C LYS A 115 85.16 -38.54 43.34
N TYR A 116 84.27 -37.55 43.26
CA TYR A 116 83.39 -37.13 44.36
C TYR A 116 81.95 -37.64 44.22
N ASP A 117 81.70 -38.58 43.30
CA ASP A 117 80.40 -39.22 43.05
C ASP A 117 79.23 -38.23 42.83
N VAL A 118 79.52 -37.11 42.17
CA VAL A 118 78.55 -36.07 41.87
C VAL A 118 77.79 -36.45 40.60
N LYS A 119 76.50 -36.80 40.73
CA LYS A 119 75.59 -37.04 39.59
C LYS A 119 75.44 -35.75 38.77
N LYS A 120 75.95 -35.74 37.55
CA LYS A 120 75.66 -34.67 36.59
C LYS A 120 74.19 -34.75 36.16
N PRO A 121 73.51 -33.61 35.89
CA PRO A 121 72.18 -33.65 35.31
C PRO A 121 72.25 -34.39 33.98
N GLU A 122 71.36 -35.37 33.78
CA GLU A 122 71.12 -36.01 32.48
C GLU A 122 70.46 -34.99 31.55
N GLY A 123 71.22 -33.97 31.17
CA GLY A 123 70.88 -33.10 30.05
C GLY A 123 70.91 -33.96 28.80
N ARG A 124 69.75 -34.07 28.16
CA ARG A 124 69.52 -34.68 26.85
C ARG A 124 70.77 -34.46 25.99
N LYS A 125 71.51 -35.52 25.69
CA LYS A 125 72.66 -35.47 24.79
C LYS A 125 72.11 -35.22 23.39
N ASP A 126 71.83 -33.95 23.10
CA ASP A 126 71.74 -33.50 21.72
C ASP A 126 73.15 -33.67 21.15
N GLU A 127 73.30 -34.63 20.23
CA GLU A 127 74.59 -35.02 19.64
C GLU A 127 75.29 -33.86 18.93
N LEU A 128 74.55 -32.76 18.69
CA LEU A 128 75.03 -31.53 18.06
C LEU A 128 75.25 -30.37 19.04
N ALA A 129 74.84 -30.46 20.31
CA ALA A 129 74.96 -29.37 21.28
C ALA A 129 76.41 -29.08 21.72
N GLU A 130 77.34 -30.02 21.52
CA GLU A 130 78.78 -29.80 21.78
C GLU A 130 79.52 -29.15 20.60
N ILE A 131 78.90 -29.05 19.42
CA ILE A 131 79.54 -28.55 18.20
C ILE A 131 78.95 -27.18 17.87
N ASP A 132 79.55 -26.12 18.42
CA ASP A 132 79.22 -24.74 18.05
C ASP A 132 79.80 -24.43 16.65
N PRO A 133 78.95 -24.15 15.63
CA PRO A 133 79.38 -23.85 14.27
C PRO A 133 80.28 -22.61 14.15
N LEU A 134 80.21 -21.70 15.11
CA LEU A 134 81.05 -20.49 15.16
C LEU A 134 82.39 -20.73 15.87
N ASN A 135 82.55 -21.87 16.56
CA ASN A 135 83.71 -22.17 17.40
C ASN A 135 84.43 -23.48 17.04
N LEU A 136 84.32 -23.97 15.79
CA LEU A 136 85.10 -25.12 15.31
C LEU A 136 86.63 -24.92 15.40
N ASN A 137 87.08 -23.67 15.51
CA ASN A 137 88.49 -23.35 15.65
C ASN A 137 89.01 -23.43 17.09
N CYS A 138 88.15 -23.69 18.09
CA CYS A 138 88.61 -23.86 19.45
C CYS A 138 89.59 -25.03 19.58
N ILE A 139 90.60 -24.83 20.43
CA ILE A 139 91.60 -25.86 20.75
C ILE A 139 90.90 -27.11 21.30
N THR A 140 89.81 -26.92 22.04
CA THR A 140 88.99 -27.98 22.63
C THR A 140 88.40 -28.94 21.59
N TYR A 141 87.75 -28.42 20.54
CA TYR A 141 87.19 -29.25 19.47
C TYR A 141 88.30 -29.96 18.70
N LYS A 142 89.40 -29.27 18.40
CA LYS A 142 90.56 -29.86 17.71
C LYS A 142 91.15 -31.03 18.51
N ILE A 143 91.25 -30.92 19.83
CA ILE A 143 91.74 -32.00 20.71
C ILE A 143 90.74 -33.17 20.75
N LYS A 144 89.44 -32.90 20.94
CA LYS A 144 88.41 -33.96 20.95
C LYS A 144 88.34 -34.71 19.62
N LYS A 145 88.37 -33.98 18.50
CA LYS A 145 88.40 -34.54 17.15
C LYS A 145 89.64 -35.40 16.94
N LEU A 146 90.83 -34.88 17.28
CA LEU A 146 92.07 -35.63 17.15
C LEU A 146 92.05 -36.92 17.98
N ASP A 147 91.54 -36.89 19.21
CA ASP A 147 91.37 -38.10 20.03
C ASP A 147 90.38 -39.11 19.42
N ALA A 148 89.27 -38.62 18.86
CA ALA A 148 88.30 -39.45 18.15
C ALA A 148 88.90 -40.09 16.89
N ASP A 149 89.57 -39.31 16.04
CA ASP A 149 90.24 -39.76 14.82
C ASP A 149 91.34 -40.78 15.16
N ARG A 150 92.11 -40.53 16.22
CA ARG A 150 93.15 -41.44 16.70
C ARG A 150 92.57 -42.76 17.19
N LYS A 151 91.55 -42.73 18.05
CA LYS A 151 90.85 -43.94 18.53
C LYS A 151 90.25 -44.72 17.36
N TYR A 152 89.68 -43.99 16.40
CA TYR A 152 89.13 -44.57 15.18
C TYR A 152 90.21 -45.32 14.39
N VAL A 153 91.33 -44.68 14.05
CA VAL A 153 92.46 -45.30 13.33
C VAL A 153 93.05 -46.48 14.11
N ASN A 154 93.21 -46.36 15.43
CA ASN A 154 93.74 -47.44 16.27
C ASN A 154 92.81 -48.67 16.27
N ASN A 155 91.49 -48.47 16.34
CA ASN A 155 90.51 -49.56 16.24
C ASN A 155 90.51 -50.23 14.86
N VAL A 156 90.66 -49.45 13.78
CA VAL A 156 90.79 -49.97 12.41
C VAL A 156 92.02 -50.85 12.28
N ILE A 157 93.17 -50.36 12.74
CA ILE A 157 94.45 -51.07 12.66
C ILE A 157 94.43 -52.33 13.51
N LYS A 158 93.94 -52.26 14.76
CA LYS A 158 93.78 -53.44 15.64
C LYS A 158 92.87 -54.50 15.04
N SER A 159 91.74 -54.08 14.46
CA SER A 159 90.79 -55.01 13.83
C SER A 159 91.38 -55.65 12.58
N THR A 160 92.14 -54.88 11.79
CA THR A 160 92.81 -55.38 10.57
C THR A 160 93.98 -56.30 10.92
N TYR A 161 94.74 -55.99 11.97
CA TYR A 161 95.79 -56.85 12.50
C TYR A 161 95.22 -58.19 13.00
N ALA A 162 94.14 -58.15 13.79
CA ALA A 162 93.48 -59.36 14.28
C ALA A 162 92.94 -60.23 13.13
N ASP A 163 92.36 -59.62 12.10
CA ASP A 163 91.85 -60.32 10.92
C ASP A 163 92.99 -60.91 10.07
N LEU A 164 94.08 -60.16 9.85
CA LEU A 164 95.26 -60.66 9.14
C LEU A 164 95.94 -61.82 9.90
N ALA A 165 96.01 -61.75 11.23
CA ALA A 165 96.65 -62.77 12.06
C ALA A 165 95.79 -64.05 12.19
N GLN A 166 94.46 -63.94 12.18
CA GLN A 166 93.55 -65.07 12.41
C GLN A 166 92.96 -65.66 11.12
N SER A 167 92.63 -64.82 10.15
CA SER A 167 91.87 -65.22 8.96
C SER A 167 92.63 -65.02 7.65
N LEU A 168 93.79 -64.32 7.65
CA LEU A 168 94.55 -63.91 6.46
C LEU A 168 93.80 -62.94 5.53
N HIS A 169 92.76 -62.27 6.03
CA HIS A 169 91.99 -61.27 5.30
C HIS A 169 92.19 -59.86 5.88
N PHE A 170 91.81 -58.86 5.09
CA PHE A 170 91.82 -57.44 5.47
C PHE A 170 90.44 -56.79 5.30
N THR A 171 89.38 -57.58 5.51
CA THR A 171 87.99 -57.15 5.33
C THR A 171 87.61 -55.92 6.17
N PRO A 172 88.08 -55.78 7.43
CA PRO A 172 87.87 -54.56 8.21
C PRO A 172 88.35 -53.32 7.46
N LEU A 173 89.57 -53.32 6.95
CA LEU A 173 90.16 -52.17 6.24
C LEU A 173 89.34 -51.78 5.01
N VAL A 174 88.91 -52.74 4.19
CA VAL A 174 88.07 -52.46 3.02
C VAL A 174 86.71 -51.89 3.41
N ARG A 175 86.08 -52.46 4.45
CA ARG A 175 84.82 -51.91 4.98
C ARG A 175 84.99 -50.47 5.46
N PHE A 176 86.10 -50.16 6.11
CA PHE A 176 86.39 -48.80 6.57
C PHE A 176 86.62 -47.82 5.42
N ILE A 177 87.37 -48.20 4.39
CA ILE A 177 87.59 -47.35 3.21
C ILE A 177 86.24 -47.04 2.54
N LYS A 178 85.40 -48.07 2.31
CA LYS A 178 84.07 -47.89 1.73
C LYS A 178 83.16 -46.98 2.57
N GLU A 179 83.23 -47.09 3.89
CA GLU A 179 82.47 -46.24 4.81
C GLU A 179 82.97 -44.78 4.78
N VAL A 180 84.27 -44.54 4.64
CA VAL A 180 84.84 -43.19 4.47
C VAL A 180 84.40 -42.59 3.14
N GLU A 181 84.51 -43.33 2.05
CA GLU A 181 84.04 -42.91 0.71
C GLU A 181 82.54 -42.58 0.72
N ARG A 182 81.72 -43.41 1.39
CA ARG A 182 80.28 -43.15 1.54
C ARG A 182 80.02 -41.86 2.30
N ARG A 183 80.70 -41.60 3.42
CA ARG A 183 80.57 -40.33 4.16
C ARG A 183 81.02 -39.13 3.35
N GLU A 184 82.05 -39.27 2.52
CA GLU A 184 82.48 -38.20 1.62
C GLU A 184 81.44 -37.91 0.54
N ARG A 185 80.87 -38.95 -0.09
CA ARG A 185 79.74 -38.79 -1.02
C ARG A 185 78.54 -38.11 -0.37
N CYS A 186 78.08 -38.59 0.78
CA CYS A 186 76.97 -37.97 1.49
C CYS A 186 77.25 -36.51 1.88
N ARG A 187 78.50 -36.16 2.23
CA ARG A 187 78.87 -34.77 2.52
C ARG A 187 78.82 -33.88 1.28
N ALA A 188 79.27 -34.39 0.13
CA ALA A 188 79.21 -33.67 -1.14
C ALA A 188 77.76 -33.45 -1.61
N GLU A 189 76.90 -34.48 -1.52
CA GLU A 189 75.47 -34.38 -1.80
C GLU A 189 74.78 -33.36 -0.89
N LEU A 190 75.08 -33.39 0.42
CA LEU A 190 74.53 -32.43 1.37
C LEU A 190 74.97 -30.99 1.07
N GLU A 191 76.21 -30.77 0.63
CA GLU A 191 76.70 -29.45 0.23
C GLU A 191 75.98 -28.93 -1.02
N GLU A 192 75.74 -29.79 -2.01
CA GLU A 192 74.98 -29.44 -3.21
C GLU A 192 73.52 -29.07 -2.86
N GLU A 193 72.85 -29.89 -2.05
CA GLU A 193 71.48 -29.64 -1.60
C GLU A 193 71.38 -28.39 -0.73
N GLU A 194 72.38 -28.13 0.10
CA GLU A 194 72.44 -26.92 0.91
C GLU A 194 72.62 -25.67 0.02
N ALA A 195 73.44 -25.75 -1.04
CA ALA A 195 73.57 -24.68 -2.03
C ALA A 195 72.27 -24.43 -2.81
N LYS A 196 71.57 -25.49 -3.25
CA LYS A 196 70.24 -25.40 -3.87
C LYS A 196 69.23 -24.75 -2.93
N ASN A 197 69.21 -25.19 -1.68
CA ASN A 197 68.34 -24.62 -0.64
C ASN A 197 68.64 -23.14 -0.37
N ARG A 198 69.91 -22.72 -0.36
CA ARG A 198 70.28 -21.30 -0.24
C ARG A 198 69.76 -20.48 -1.42
N MET A 199 69.80 -21.01 -2.64
CA MET A 199 69.25 -20.34 -3.82
C MET A 199 67.73 -20.24 -3.74
N LEU A 200 67.05 -21.33 -3.41
CA LEU A 200 65.59 -21.39 -3.28
C LEU A 200 65.09 -20.43 -2.19
N ARG A 201 65.74 -20.37 -1.03
CA ARG A 201 65.41 -19.42 0.05
C ARG A 201 65.53 -17.96 -0.41
N ARG A 202 66.56 -17.63 -1.18
CA ARG A 202 66.74 -16.28 -1.75
C ARG A 202 65.62 -15.95 -2.73
N GLU A 203 65.27 -16.88 -3.61
CA GLU A 203 64.20 -16.67 -4.59
C GLU A 203 62.82 -16.54 -3.94
N LEU A 204 62.49 -17.43 -2.99
CA LEU A 204 61.25 -17.33 -2.20
C LEU A 204 61.18 -15.99 -1.45
N SER A 205 62.28 -15.56 -0.84
CA SER A 205 62.33 -14.26 -0.16
C SER A 205 62.09 -13.08 -1.12
N ARG A 206 62.61 -13.18 -2.35
CA ARG A 206 62.37 -12.21 -3.42
C ARG A 206 60.90 -12.19 -3.83
N GLN A 207 60.29 -13.35 -4.05
CA GLN A 207 58.88 -13.49 -4.42
C GLN A 207 57.95 -12.95 -3.32
N VAL A 208 58.22 -13.27 -2.04
CA VAL A 208 57.46 -12.73 -0.91
C VAL A 208 57.54 -11.21 -0.87
N ARG A 209 58.72 -10.62 -1.12
CA ARG A 209 58.88 -9.16 -1.18
C ARG A 209 58.10 -8.55 -2.35
N GLN A 210 58.16 -9.17 -3.53
CA GLN A 210 57.42 -8.72 -4.71
C GLN A 210 55.90 -8.80 -4.49
N GLN A 211 55.39 -9.91 -3.96
CA GLN A 211 53.98 -10.06 -3.63
C GLN A 211 53.54 -9.02 -2.59
N ARG A 212 54.34 -8.75 -1.56
CA ARG A 212 54.02 -7.71 -0.58
C ARG A 212 53.93 -6.31 -1.21
N ILE A 213 54.80 -6.00 -2.18
CA ILE A 213 54.74 -4.71 -2.90
C ILE A 213 53.50 -4.67 -3.79
N HIS A 214 53.22 -5.74 -4.54
CA HIS A 214 52.06 -5.83 -5.40
C HIS A 214 50.75 -5.70 -4.61
N ILE A 215 50.59 -6.45 -3.51
CA ILE A 215 49.42 -6.36 -2.62
C ILE A 215 49.23 -4.92 -2.11
N LYS A 216 50.30 -4.24 -1.70
CA LYS A 216 50.21 -2.83 -1.28
C LYS A 216 49.74 -1.90 -2.39
N SER A 217 50.22 -2.10 -3.62
CA SER A 217 49.78 -1.31 -4.78
C SER A 217 48.30 -1.54 -5.07
N VAL A 218 47.88 -2.81 -5.10
CA VAL A 218 46.48 -3.18 -5.34
C VAL A 218 45.58 -2.60 -4.26
N ILE A 219 45.97 -2.69 -2.98
CA ILE A 219 45.21 -2.07 -1.87
C ILE A 219 45.05 -0.57 -2.10
N TYR A 220 46.15 0.14 -2.42
CA TYR A 220 46.10 1.57 -2.68
C TYR A 220 45.18 1.92 -3.87
N ASP A 221 45.30 1.19 -4.99
CA ASP A 221 44.46 1.42 -6.17
C ASP A 221 42.98 1.12 -5.87
N THR A 222 42.70 0.08 -5.08
CA THR A 222 41.34 -0.22 -4.62
C THR A 222 40.79 0.83 -3.67
N ASP A 223 41.60 1.36 -2.75
CA ASP A 223 41.19 2.42 -1.82
C ASP A 223 40.84 3.71 -2.58
N VAL A 224 41.67 4.10 -3.56
CA VAL A 224 41.38 5.25 -4.43
C VAL A 224 40.08 5.05 -5.22
N ASN A 225 39.82 3.84 -5.71
CA ASN A 225 38.56 3.52 -6.39
C ASN A 225 37.36 3.56 -5.43
N ILE A 226 37.51 3.05 -4.21
CA ILE A 226 36.48 3.12 -3.17
C ILE A 226 36.14 4.57 -2.86
N ASP A 227 37.13 5.43 -2.66
CA ASP A 227 36.91 6.84 -2.36
C ASP A 227 36.24 7.57 -3.54
N ARG A 228 36.67 7.30 -4.78
CA ARG A 228 35.99 7.84 -5.96
C ARG A 228 34.53 7.41 -6.04
N LEU A 229 34.24 6.13 -5.81
CA LEU A 229 32.88 5.61 -5.83
C LEU A 229 32.03 6.20 -4.70
N ARG A 230 32.59 6.40 -3.51
CA ARG A 230 31.92 7.10 -2.40
C ARG A 230 31.54 8.52 -2.78
N THR A 231 32.47 9.31 -3.33
CA THR A 231 32.17 10.67 -3.79
C THR A 231 31.09 10.67 -4.88
N GLN A 232 31.11 9.73 -5.82
CA GLN A 232 30.06 9.62 -6.84
C GLN A 232 28.68 9.32 -6.25
N VAL A 233 28.62 8.46 -5.23
CA VAL A 233 27.37 8.16 -4.51
C VAL A 233 26.88 9.40 -3.77
N GLU A 234 27.76 10.10 -3.03
CA GLU A 234 27.43 11.34 -2.33
C GLU A 234 26.92 12.43 -3.29
N ASP A 235 27.60 12.64 -4.42
CA ASP A 235 27.19 13.58 -5.46
C ASP A 235 25.82 13.20 -6.04
N SER A 236 25.57 11.91 -6.27
CA SER A 236 24.29 11.43 -6.80
C SER A 236 23.13 11.66 -5.83
N VAL A 237 23.37 11.49 -4.51
CA VAL A 237 22.39 11.75 -3.45
C VAL A 237 22.10 13.25 -3.38
N LEU A 238 23.14 14.08 -3.34
CA LEU A 238 22.98 15.53 -3.31
C LEU A 238 22.22 16.05 -4.55
N LEU A 239 22.57 15.54 -5.74
CA LEU A 239 21.90 15.92 -6.99
C LEU A 239 20.42 15.50 -6.98
N SER A 240 20.11 14.32 -6.43
CA SER A 240 18.74 13.84 -6.27
C SER A 240 17.94 14.74 -5.33
N GLU A 241 18.50 15.12 -4.17
CA GLU A 241 17.86 16.02 -3.22
C GLU A 241 17.60 17.41 -3.81
N VAL A 242 18.59 17.98 -4.50
CA VAL A 242 18.45 19.29 -5.16
C VAL A 242 17.36 19.24 -6.23
N ARG A 243 17.32 18.17 -7.04
CA ARG A 243 16.27 17.97 -8.05
C ARG A 243 14.89 17.80 -7.41
N SER A 244 14.77 17.03 -6.34
CA SER A 244 13.52 16.85 -5.61
C SER A 244 13.00 18.17 -5.06
N ARG A 245 13.83 18.96 -4.38
CA ARG A 245 13.45 20.30 -3.89
C ARG A 245 13.05 21.24 -5.03
N TYR A 246 13.77 21.20 -6.15
CA TYR A 246 13.43 22.00 -7.32
C TYR A 246 12.05 21.62 -7.88
N ILE A 247 11.78 20.33 -8.06
CA ILE A 247 10.50 19.83 -8.57
C ILE A 247 9.36 20.18 -7.60
N GLU A 248 9.55 20.01 -6.31
CA GLU A 248 8.53 20.36 -5.29
C GLU A 248 8.20 21.85 -5.32
N ASN A 249 9.22 22.72 -5.35
CA ASN A 249 9.01 24.16 -5.43
C ASN A 249 8.35 24.56 -6.75
N TRP A 250 8.73 23.93 -7.86
CA TRP A 250 8.12 24.18 -9.16
C TRP A 250 6.65 23.74 -9.19
N GLN A 251 6.33 22.55 -8.67
CA GLN A 251 4.96 22.06 -8.57
C GLN A 251 4.11 22.95 -7.65
N ARG A 252 4.66 23.39 -6.52
CA ARG A 252 3.99 24.30 -5.60
C ARG A 252 3.67 25.63 -6.28
N ALA A 253 4.66 26.26 -6.91
CA ALA A 253 4.46 27.53 -7.62
C ALA A 253 3.43 27.39 -8.75
N ARG A 254 3.44 26.26 -9.47
CA ARG A 254 2.45 25.95 -10.52
C ARG A 254 1.04 25.77 -9.93
N ALA A 255 0.92 25.08 -8.80
CA ALA A 255 -0.37 24.89 -8.12
C ALA A 255 -0.92 26.23 -7.59
N GLU A 256 -0.08 27.05 -6.95
CA GLU A 256 -0.43 28.40 -6.50
C GLU A 256 -0.89 29.28 -7.66
N GLN A 257 -0.15 29.26 -8.78
CA GLN A 257 -0.54 29.99 -9.99
C GLN A 257 -1.89 29.50 -10.53
N ASN A 258 -2.11 28.20 -10.61
CA ASN A 258 -3.37 27.64 -11.09
C ASN A 258 -4.54 28.02 -10.17
N VAL A 259 -4.38 27.94 -8.85
CA VAL A 259 -5.40 28.36 -7.88
C VAL A 259 -5.73 29.84 -8.07
N GLN A 260 -4.71 30.70 -8.24
CA GLN A 260 -4.94 32.12 -8.48
C GLN A 260 -5.66 32.38 -9.80
N VAL A 261 -5.30 31.68 -10.87
CA VAL A 261 -5.96 31.81 -12.19
C VAL A 261 -7.41 31.36 -12.10
N ILE A 262 -7.68 30.22 -11.46
CA ILE A 262 -9.05 29.72 -11.24
C ILE A 262 -9.85 30.76 -10.43
N SER A 263 -9.32 31.23 -9.30
CA SER A 263 -9.98 32.24 -8.48
C SER A 263 -10.28 33.52 -9.24
N ASN A 264 -9.35 33.99 -10.09
CA ASN A 264 -9.57 35.19 -10.90
C ASN A 264 -10.66 34.98 -11.97
N ILE A 265 -10.76 33.78 -12.55
CA ILE A 265 -11.78 33.43 -13.55
C ILE A 265 -13.14 33.22 -12.88
N GLU A 266 -13.19 32.62 -11.70
CA GLU A 266 -14.42 32.32 -10.96
C GLU A 266 -15.01 33.56 -10.28
N LYS A 267 -14.20 34.56 -9.93
CA LYS A 267 -14.66 35.76 -9.24
C LYS A 267 -15.71 36.55 -10.03
N ASP A 268 -15.51 36.76 -11.32
CA ASP A 268 -16.47 37.52 -12.16
C ASP A 268 -17.86 36.83 -12.25
N PRO A 269 -17.97 35.52 -12.58
CA PRO A 269 -19.25 34.84 -12.53
C PRO A 269 -19.82 34.73 -11.11
N GLU A 270 -18.98 34.61 -10.07
CA GLU A 270 -19.43 34.62 -8.67
C GLU A 270 -20.09 35.96 -8.29
N ASP A 271 -19.44 37.09 -8.60
CA ASP A 271 -19.99 38.44 -8.41
C ASP A 271 -21.31 38.62 -9.19
N ASN A 272 -21.37 38.13 -10.44
CA ASN A 272 -22.59 38.17 -11.26
C ASN A 272 -23.72 37.33 -10.66
N ILE A 273 -23.42 36.13 -10.14
CA ILE A 273 -24.39 35.27 -9.45
C ILE A 273 -24.95 35.98 -8.22
N GLU A 274 -24.12 36.65 -7.42
CA GLU A 274 -24.58 37.43 -6.26
C GLU A 274 -25.51 38.57 -6.67
N ILE A 275 -25.16 39.32 -7.72
CA ILE A 275 -26.02 40.40 -8.25
C ILE A 275 -27.38 39.84 -8.70
N HIS A 276 -27.39 38.73 -9.43
CA HIS A 276 -28.63 38.11 -9.89
C HIS A 276 -29.48 37.55 -8.73
N LYS A 277 -28.86 36.98 -7.69
CA LYS A 277 -29.57 36.57 -6.47
C LYS A 277 -30.25 37.76 -5.80
N LEU A 278 -29.52 38.87 -5.60
CA LEU A 278 -30.09 40.07 -4.98
C LEU A 278 -31.25 40.64 -5.80
N ARG A 279 -31.14 40.66 -7.13
CA ARG A 279 -32.23 41.10 -8.02
C ARG A 279 -33.45 40.17 -7.91
N SER A 280 -33.24 38.86 -7.94
CA SER A 280 -34.31 37.87 -7.79
C SER A 280 -35.02 38.02 -6.45
N ASP A 281 -34.28 38.25 -5.35
CA ASP A 281 -34.88 38.48 -4.03
C ASP A 281 -35.72 39.76 -4.00
N GLN A 282 -35.25 40.83 -4.66
CA GLN A 282 -36.01 42.07 -4.78
C GLN A 282 -37.27 41.89 -5.63
N GLU A 283 -37.17 41.21 -6.77
CA GLU A 283 -38.32 40.90 -7.64
C GLU A 283 -39.36 40.06 -6.89
N ASN A 284 -38.93 39.04 -6.14
CA ASN A 284 -39.82 38.24 -5.31
C ASN A 284 -40.54 39.09 -4.26
N ARG A 285 -39.83 40.00 -3.58
CA ARG A 285 -40.46 40.91 -2.63
C ARG A 285 -41.51 41.80 -3.28
N VAL A 286 -41.19 42.45 -4.40
CA VAL A 286 -42.15 43.28 -5.14
C VAL A 286 -43.33 42.45 -5.62
N HIS A 287 -43.09 41.23 -6.11
CA HIS A 287 -44.15 40.33 -6.54
C HIS A 287 -45.11 40.01 -5.39
N THR A 288 -44.61 39.66 -4.21
CA THR A 288 -45.47 39.41 -3.03
C THR A 288 -46.28 40.63 -2.61
N GLU A 289 -45.73 41.84 -2.73
CA GLU A 289 -46.46 43.09 -2.44
C GLU A 289 -47.56 43.34 -3.49
N VAL A 290 -47.28 43.09 -4.77
CA VAL A 290 -48.27 43.21 -5.85
C VAL A 290 -49.39 42.17 -5.66
N GLU A 291 -49.05 40.92 -5.37
CA GLU A 291 -50.04 39.87 -5.07
C GLU A 291 -50.93 40.26 -3.87
N LEU A 292 -50.34 40.82 -2.81
CA LEU A 292 -51.09 41.31 -1.66
C LEU A 292 -52.07 42.42 -2.06
N LEU A 293 -51.62 43.42 -2.83
CA LEU A 293 -52.47 44.51 -3.30
C LEU A 293 -53.61 44.01 -4.21
N VAL A 294 -53.31 43.07 -5.11
CA VAL A 294 -54.32 42.44 -5.97
C VAL A 294 -55.34 41.68 -5.13
N ASN A 295 -54.89 40.92 -4.12
CA ASN A 295 -55.79 40.21 -3.21
C ASN A 295 -56.67 41.15 -2.40
N ILE A 296 -56.13 42.28 -1.91
CA ILE A 296 -56.92 43.32 -1.25
C ILE A 296 -58.01 43.85 -2.21
N HIS A 297 -57.64 44.18 -3.45
CA HIS A 297 -58.60 44.67 -4.44
C HIS A 297 -59.68 43.65 -4.79
N ILE A 298 -59.31 42.37 -4.94
CA ILE A 298 -60.27 41.27 -5.14
C ILE A 298 -61.24 41.21 -3.95
N ASN A 299 -60.74 41.25 -2.72
CA ASN A 299 -61.59 41.19 -1.54
C ASN A 299 -62.51 42.42 -1.42
N GLU A 300 -62.04 43.62 -1.73
CA GLU A 300 -62.86 44.84 -1.77
C GLU A 300 -63.97 44.76 -2.83
N THR A 301 -63.65 44.21 -4.00
CA THR A 301 -64.65 44.04 -5.07
C THR A 301 -65.67 42.95 -4.71
N LEU A 302 -65.24 41.84 -4.09
CA LEU A 302 -66.15 40.81 -3.56
C LEU A 302 -67.06 41.38 -2.47
N ALA A 303 -66.53 42.17 -1.53
CA ALA A 303 -67.34 42.83 -0.50
C ALA A 303 -68.38 43.77 -1.11
N LYS A 304 -68.02 44.56 -2.14
CA LYS A 304 -69.00 45.39 -2.87
C LYS A 304 -70.06 44.54 -3.57
N VAL A 305 -69.68 43.41 -4.18
CA VAL A 305 -70.64 42.50 -4.81
C VAL A 305 -71.60 41.95 -3.76
N GLU A 306 -71.11 41.55 -2.60
CA GLU A 306 -71.91 41.08 -1.47
C GLU A 306 -72.87 42.17 -0.96
N GLU A 307 -72.39 43.41 -0.78
CA GLU A 307 -73.25 44.56 -0.43
C GLU A 307 -74.37 44.80 -1.47
N TRP A 308 -74.07 44.68 -2.77
CA TRP A 308 -75.06 44.81 -3.82
C TRP A 308 -76.04 43.64 -3.87
N MET A 309 -75.59 42.42 -3.57
CA MET A 309 -76.45 41.25 -3.42
C MET A 309 -77.42 41.43 -2.25
N ASP A 310 -76.93 41.78 -1.07
CA ASP A 310 -77.75 42.05 0.12
C ASP A 310 -78.80 43.13 -0.13
N LYS A 311 -78.40 44.21 -0.83
CA LYS A 311 -79.32 45.28 -1.22
C LYS A 311 -80.38 44.78 -2.19
N TYR A 312 -80.01 44.00 -3.20
CA TYR A 312 -80.94 43.44 -4.17
C TYR A 312 -81.95 42.52 -3.49
N ASP A 313 -81.50 41.63 -2.61
CA ASP A 313 -82.36 40.73 -1.84
C ASP A 313 -83.32 41.52 -0.95
N THR A 314 -82.81 42.52 -0.21
CA THR A 314 -83.64 43.40 0.62
C THR A 314 -84.70 44.16 -0.20
N ASP A 315 -84.33 44.67 -1.38
CA ASP A 315 -85.26 45.38 -2.25
C ASP A 315 -86.27 44.44 -2.92
N MET A 316 -85.85 43.21 -3.25
CA MET A 316 -86.73 42.14 -3.72
C MET A 316 -87.76 41.77 -2.65
N GLU A 317 -87.33 41.55 -1.40
CA GLU A 317 -88.23 41.28 -0.27
C GLU A 317 -89.25 42.40 -0.06
N LYS A 318 -88.82 43.67 -0.18
CA LYS A 318 -89.75 44.83 -0.10
C LYS A 318 -90.77 44.82 -1.23
N VAL A 319 -90.34 44.48 -2.46
CA VAL A 319 -91.24 44.42 -3.62
C VAL A 319 -92.22 43.25 -3.46
N ASP A 320 -91.76 42.07 -3.06
CA ASP A 320 -92.59 40.91 -2.80
C ASP A 320 -93.60 41.18 -1.68
N LEU A 321 -93.18 41.85 -0.60
CA LEU A 321 -94.09 42.27 0.46
C LEU A 321 -95.16 43.24 -0.07
N LYS A 322 -94.79 44.22 -0.90
CA LYS A 322 -95.77 45.11 -1.56
C LYS A 322 -96.74 44.34 -2.45
N ILE A 323 -96.26 43.37 -3.23
CA ILE A 323 -97.09 42.50 -4.06
C ILE A 323 -98.06 41.71 -3.18
N GLN A 324 -97.59 41.16 -2.06
CA GLN A 324 -98.41 40.39 -1.13
C GLN A 324 -99.50 41.26 -0.47
N ILE A 325 -99.15 42.47 -0.03
CA ILE A 325 -100.11 43.46 0.49
C ILE A 325 -101.16 43.78 -0.59
N LYS A 326 -100.75 44.10 -1.82
CA LYS A 326 -101.66 44.41 -2.92
C LYS A 326 -102.56 43.22 -3.29
N LYS A 327 -102.04 42.00 -3.25
CA LYS A 327 -102.81 40.78 -3.47
C LYS A 327 -103.86 40.58 -2.37
N ASN A 328 -103.51 40.84 -1.11
CA ASN A 328 -104.45 40.79 0.02
C ASN A 328 -105.52 41.89 -0.08
N GLU A 329 -105.14 43.13 -0.39
CA GLU A 329 -106.08 44.22 -0.67
C GLU A 329 -107.06 43.86 -1.79
N TYR A 330 -106.56 43.30 -2.90
CA TYR A 330 -107.39 42.84 -4.01
C TYR A 330 -108.33 41.72 -3.58
N GLN A 331 -107.84 40.75 -2.79
CA GLN A 331 -108.66 39.67 -2.26
C GLN A 331 -109.77 40.19 -1.36
N ASN A 332 -109.47 41.08 -0.41
CA ASN A 332 -110.46 41.71 0.47
C ASN A 332 -111.50 42.52 -0.32
N MET A 333 -111.07 43.25 -1.36
CA MET A 333 -111.98 43.97 -2.24
C MET A 333 -112.88 43.02 -3.04
N ARG A 334 -112.34 41.90 -3.50
CA ARG A 334 -113.09 40.85 -4.18
C ARG A 334 -114.10 40.19 -3.23
N ASP A 335 -113.71 39.86 -2.01
CA ASP A 335 -114.59 39.24 -1.02
C ASP A 335 -115.71 40.20 -0.61
N LYS A 336 -115.40 41.49 -0.35
CA LYS A 336 -116.42 42.54 -0.15
C LYS A 336 -117.39 42.64 -1.31
N ARG A 337 -116.91 42.55 -2.55
CA ARG A 337 -117.76 42.56 -3.74
C ARG A 337 -118.69 41.33 -3.75
N VAL A 338 -118.17 40.15 -3.46
CA VAL A 338 -118.95 38.90 -3.39
C VAL A 338 -120.02 39.00 -2.29
N ASP A 339 -119.68 39.46 -1.08
CA ASP A 339 -120.63 39.67 0.01
C ASP A 339 -121.74 40.67 -0.38
N LEU A 340 -121.39 41.75 -1.08
CA LEU A 340 -122.35 42.72 -1.61
C LEU A 340 -123.26 42.10 -2.69
N GLU A 341 -122.71 41.28 -3.58
CA GLU A 341 -123.49 40.56 -4.59
C GLU A 341 -124.44 39.53 -3.94
N GLU A 342 -124.01 38.83 -2.88
CA GLU A 342 -124.87 37.91 -2.13
C GLU A 342 -125.98 38.62 -1.36
N THR A 343 -125.68 39.75 -0.71
CA THR A 343 -126.69 40.56 -0.01
C THR A 343 -127.70 41.18 -0.99
N LEU A 344 -127.24 41.68 -2.15
CA LEU A 344 -128.14 42.12 -3.22
C LEU A 344 -129.00 40.98 -3.75
N ALA A 345 -128.43 39.81 -4.01
CA ALA A 345 -129.19 38.64 -4.45
C ALA A 345 -130.25 38.23 -3.41
N ARG A 346 -129.92 38.29 -2.11
CA ARG A 346 -130.85 38.04 -1.01
C ARG A 346 -132.00 39.05 -0.99
N HIS A 347 -131.68 40.35 -1.08
CA HIS A 347 -132.67 41.41 -1.13
C HIS A 347 -133.54 41.35 -2.40
N ASP A 348 -132.99 40.98 -3.55
CA ASP A 348 -133.75 40.75 -4.78
C ASP A 348 -134.73 39.60 -4.64
N LEU A 349 -134.35 38.54 -3.92
CA LEU A 349 -135.20 37.37 -3.64
C LEU A 349 -136.34 37.76 -2.69
N GLU A 350 -136.03 38.50 -1.62
CA GLU A 350 -137.01 39.09 -0.71
C GLU A 350 -137.98 40.04 -1.44
N MET A 351 -137.47 40.89 -2.33
CA MET A 351 -138.26 41.86 -3.09
C MET A 351 -139.15 41.17 -4.12
N LYS A 352 -138.66 40.12 -4.81
CA LYS A 352 -139.49 39.28 -5.70
C LYS A 352 -140.57 38.53 -4.92
N ALA A 353 -140.27 38.01 -3.73
CA ALA A 353 -141.26 37.38 -2.86
C ALA A 353 -142.33 38.38 -2.40
N TRP A 354 -141.93 39.61 -2.05
CA TRP A 354 -142.84 40.70 -1.70
C TRP A 354 -143.73 41.15 -2.86
N ILE A 355 -143.16 41.31 -4.07
CA ILE A 355 -143.92 41.64 -5.28
C ILE A 355 -144.94 40.54 -5.60
N LYS A 356 -144.53 39.27 -5.51
CA LYS A 356 -145.43 38.13 -5.72
C LYS A 356 -146.58 38.13 -4.71
N PHE A 357 -146.28 38.30 -3.42
CA PHE A 357 -147.28 38.45 -2.37
C PHE A 357 -148.26 39.60 -2.65
N LYS A 358 -147.75 40.74 -3.12
CA LYS A 358 -148.60 41.89 -3.46
C LYS A 358 -149.47 41.63 -4.69
N LYS A 359 -148.93 40.99 -5.72
CA LYS A 359 -149.65 40.63 -6.95
C LYS A 359 -150.77 39.63 -6.67
N ASP A 360 -150.48 38.57 -5.91
CA ASP A 360 -151.48 37.57 -5.50
C ASP A 360 -152.61 38.24 -4.69
N ARG A 361 -152.28 39.24 -3.85
CA ARG A 361 -153.27 40.02 -3.09
C ARG A 361 -154.09 40.98 -3.96
N GLU A 362 -153.50 41.60 -4.97
CA GLU A 362 -154.21 42.49 -5.89
C GLU A 362 -155.12 41.69 -6.85
N GLU A 363 -154.68 40.52 -7.32
CA GLU A 363 -155.51 39.59 -8.12
C GLU A 363 -156.73 39.10 -7.34
N ALA A 364 -156.56 38.77 -6.04
CA ALA A 364 -157.68 38.46 -5.16
C ALA A 364 -158.66 39.62 -4.99
N ARG A 365 -158.16 40.86 -4.91
CA ARG A 365 -159.00 42.07 -4.80
C ARG A 365 -159.78 42.35 -6.09
N LEU A 366 -159.12 42.24 -7.25
CA LEU A 366 -159.72 42.40 -8.57
C LEU A 366 -160.82 41.36 -8.84
N TYR A 367 -160.63 40.12 -8.37
CA TYR A 367 -161.67 39.08 -8.47
C TYR A 367 -162.95 39.48 -7.70
N VAL A 368 -162.80 40.01 -6.48
CA VAL A 368 -163.93 40.50 -5.67
C VAL A 368 -164.59 41.75 -6.29
N GLU A 369 -163.81 42.68 -6.83
CA GLU A 369 -164.33 43.87 -7.52
C GLU A 369 -165.09 43.52 -8.80
N LEU A 370 -164.62 42.54 -9.58
CA LEU A 370 -165.33 42.08 -10.78
C LEU A 370 -166.66 41.43 -10.40
N MET A 371 -166.67 40.59 -9.36
CA MET A 371 -167.86 39.91 -8.86
C MET A 371 -168.94 40.90 -8.38
N THR A 372 -168.53 41.96 -7.68
CA THR A 372 -169.44 43.03 -7.22
C THR A 372 -169.92 43.94 -8.35
N LYS A 373 -169.06 44.32 -9.32
CA LYS A 373 -169.49 45.09 -10.51
C LYS A 373 -170.47 44.30 -11.39
N SER A 374 -170.25 43.00 -11.55
CA SER A 374 -171.17 42.11 -12.25
C SER A 374 -172.55 42.09 -11.59
N ALA A 375 -172.59 42.01 -10.25
CA ALA A 375 -173.83 42.07 -9.48
C ALA A 375 -174.54 43.43 -9.63
N ILE A 376 -173.81 44.55 -9.69
CA ILE A 376 -174.37 45.90 -9.88
C ILE A 376 -174.95 46.08 -11.29
N ILE A 377 -174.31 45.54 -12.34
CA ILE A 377 -174.82 45.62 -13.72
C ILE A 377 -176.13 44.83 -13.86
N VAL A 378 -176.21 43.63 -13.24
CA VAL A 378 -177.46 42.85 -13.20
C VAL A 378 -178.57 43.60 -12.46
N GLN A 379 -178.25 44.27 -11.33
CA GLN A 379 -179.22 45.11 -10.61
C GLN A 379 -179.66 46.34 -11.43
N ALA A 380 -178.77 46.96 -12.20
CA ALA A 380 -179.08 48.12 -13.03
C ALA A 380 -179.91 47.76 -14.27
N TRP A 381 -179.66 46.59 -14.86
CA TRP A 381 -180.46 46.06 -15.98
C TRP A 381 -181.91 45.77 -15.57
N TRP A 382 -182.12 45.18 -14.39
CA TRP A 382 -183.48 44.90 -13.88
C TRP A 382 -184.27 46.17 -13.56
N ARG A 383 -183.60 47.20 -12.99
CA ARG A 383 -184.23 48.52 -12.72
C ARG A 383 -184.59 49.28 -14.00
N GLY A 384 -183.79 49.15 -15.07
CA GLY A 384 -184.05 49.79 -16.36
C GLY A 384 -185.18 49.14 -17.18
N LEU A 385 -185.47 47.86 -16.95
CA LEU A 385 -186.58 47.14 -17.58
C LEU A 385 -187.94 47.55 -16.99
N LEU A 386 -188.00 47.78 -15.67
CA LEU A 386 -189.20 48.24 -14.94
C LEU A 386 -189.76 49.57 -15.48
N VAL A 387 -188.89 50.48 -15.92
CA VAL A 387 -189.29 51.83 -16.38
C VAL A 387 -189.89 51.80 -17.80
N ARG A 388 -189.42 50.91 -18.68
CA ARG A 388 -189.83 50.88 -20.11
C ARG A 388 -191.17 50.18 -20.35
N LEU A 389 -191.58 49.32 -19.43
CA LEU A 389 -192.83 48.56 -19.51
C LEU A 389 -194.00 49.19 -18.72
N GLN A 390 -193.84 50.42 -18.21
CA GLN A 390 -194.91 51.22 -17.56
C GLN A 390 -195.75 50.44 -16.52
N LEU A 391 -195.07 49.63 -15.69
CA LEU A 391 -195.63 48.93 -14.54
C LEU A 391 -195.01 49.52 -13.27
N GLY A 392 -195.85 50.15 -12.43
CA GLY A 392 -195.41 50.87 -11.22
C GLY A 392 -195.97 52.30 -11.14
N PRO A 393 -195.55 53.12 -10.17
CA PRO A 393 -196.38 54.18 -9.55
C PRO A 393 -196.76 55.40 -10.41
N PHE A 394 -196.60 55.36 -11.73
CA PHE A 394 -196.76 56.48 -12.67
C PHE A 394 -197.89 56.27 -13.68
N LYS A 395 -199.12 55.97 -13.23
CA LYS A 395 -200.32 55.92 -14.10
C LYS A 395 -201.35 56.97 -13.68
N VAL A 396 -201.64 57.92 -14.58
CA VAL A 396 -202.60 59.03 -14.41
C VAL A 396 -204.03 58.59 -14.77
N LYS A 397 -205.03 58.92 -13.93
CA LYS A 397 -206.46 58.95 -14.33
C LYS A 397 -207.23 60.12 -13.69
N LYS A 398 -208.11 60.72 -14.51
CA LYS A 398 -208.99 61.89 -14.28
C LYS A 398 -210.33 61.51 -13.58
N ALA A 399 -211.01 62.54 -13.06
CA ALA A 399 -212.13 62.52 -12.11
C ALA A 399 -213.54 62.15 -12.63
N LYS A 400 -214.44 61.72 -11.71
CA LYS A 400 -215.89 62.04 -11.65
C LYS A 400 -216.46 61.91 -10.21
N LYS A 401 -217.60 62.60 -10.01
CA LYS A 401 -218.23 63.14 -8.78
C LYS A 401 -218.79 62.14 -7.71
N LYS A 402 -218.79 62.65 -6.46
CA LYS A 402 -219.55 62.38 -5.19
C LYS A 402 -220.99 61.80 -5.33
N PRO A 403 -221.64 61.15 -4.33
CA PRO A 403 -221.90 61.72 -2.97
C PRO A 403 -222.22 60.80 -1.75
N LYS A 404 -222.29 61.45 -0.55
CA LYS A 404 -222.79 61.01 0.78
C LYS A 404 -221.97 59.89 1.47
N LYS A 405 -221.55 60.02 2.74
CA LYS A 405 -221.96 60.89 3.85
C LYS A 405 -220.72 61.40 4.58
#